data_AF-A0A139NS46-F1
#
_entry.id   AF-A0A139NS46-F1
#
_cell.length_a   1.000
_cell.length_b   1.000
_cell.length_c   1.000
_cell.angle_alpha   90.00
_cell.angle_beta   90.00
_cell.angle_gamma   90.00
#
_symmetry.space_group_name_H-M   'P 1'
#
loop_
_entity.id
_entity.type
_entity.pdbx_description
1 polymer ?
#
loop_
_entity_poly.entity_id
_entity_poly.type
_entity_poly.pdbx_seq_one_letter_code
_entity_poly.pdbx_strand_id
1 'polypeptide(L)'
;MAAFSLSFAVSYAPLSYGVSHQTEVPLVEGKGLAKGPLLFINLGLTFIGHNQEDMKEGLLQYIDPDNRDDYNNGMFATENVVKEIKRRLKEYTPLTFLYHLYYKQSLTVAEGNLGWLYRSVENEKTPYISPLYQATKDNVFAQFVRDFFLNTDKGSYVYYSLLKQAVWIVMALGLVFSLWKYRPNDHLNFLILAVFGGLLFLQIFEGGKTRYLIQFLPQILILSAVGLTQYPQALGKFRFWSGKKRSERSC
;
A
#
# COMPACT_ATOMS: atom_id res chain seq x y z
N MET A 1 45.60 -22.50 -17.65
CA MET A 1 44.62 -22.66 -18.76
C MET A 1 43.79 -23.93 -18.57
N ALA A 2 44.36 -25.13 -18.68
CA ALA A 2 43.59 -26.39 -18.58
C ALA A 2 42.78 -26.56 -17.27
N ALA A 3 43.37 -26.26 -16.11
CA ALA A 3 42.68 -26.36 -14.82
C ALA A 3 41.46 -25.42 -14.72
N PHE A 4 41.56 -24.21 -15.28
CA PHE A 4 40.45 -23.24 -15.33
C PHE A 4 39.34 -23.70 -16.27
N SER A 5 39.71 -24.24 -17.44
CA SER A 5 38.74 -24.80 -18.39
C SER A 5 37.98 -25.99 -17.78
N LEU A 6 38.68 -26.84 -17.02
CA LEU A 6 38.09 -28.00 -16.36
C LEU A 6 37.15 -27.59 -15.22
N SER A 7 37.55 -26.64 -14.38
CA SER A 7 36.68 -26.12 -13.31
C SER A 7 35.44 -25.42 -13.88
N PHE A 8 35.61 -24.65 -14.96
CA PHE A 8 34.49 -24.00 -15.64
C PHE A 8 33.52 -25.04 -16.21
N ALA A 9 34.02 -26.06 -16.91
CA ALA A 9 33.19 -27.13 -17.48
C ALA A 9 32.41 -27.90 -16.40
N VAL A 10 33.04 -28.23 -15.27
CA VAL A 10 32.38 -28.93 -14.15
C VAL A 10 31.30 -28.08 -13.50
N SER A 11 31.45 -26.76 -13.45
CA SER A 11 30.39 -25.86 -12.95
C SER A 11 29.29 -25.58 -13.97
N TYR A 12 29.66 -25.41 -15.25
CA TYR A 12 28.75 -24.96 -16.30
C TYR A 12 27.88 -26.08 -16.84
N ALA A 13 28.42 -27.29 -17.02
CA ALA A 13 27.68 -28.40 -17.63
C ALA A 13 26.47 -28.85 -16.78
N PRO A 14 26.56 -29.03 -15.44
CA PRO A 14 25.39 -29.37 -14.62
C PRO A 14 24.36 -28.26 -14.58
N LEU A 15 24.81 -27.00 -14.58
CA LEU A 15 23.93 -25.84 -14.54
C LEU A 15 23.16 -25.69 -15.87
N SER A 16 23.86 -25.83 -16.99
CA SER A 16 23.26 -25.82 -18.32
C SER A 16 22.31 -27.00 -18.52
N TYR A 17 22.65 -28.19 -18.01
CA TYR A 17 21.77 -29.36 -18.04
C TYR A 17 20.51 -29.15 -17.18
N GLY A 18 20.67 -28.54 -16.00
CA GLY A 18 19.55 -28.19 -15.13
C GLY A 18 18.62 -27.16 -15.77
N VAL A 19 19.17 -26.12 -16.41
CA VAL A 19 18.39 -25.12 -17.14
C VAL A 19 17.68 -25.74 -18.34
N SER A 20 18.33 -26.63 -19.10
CA SER A 20 17.72 -27.23 -20.31
C SER A 20 16.65 -28.29 -20.01
N HIS A 21 16.62 -28.84 -18.79
CA HIS A 21 15.63 -29.82 -18.35
C HIS A 21 14.66 -29.25 -17.31
N GLN A 22 14.66 -27.93 -17.11
CA GLN A 22 13.70 -27.29 -16.25
C GLN A 22 12.33 -27.27 -16.93
N THR A 23 11.29 -27.70 -16.20
CA THR A 23 9.91 -27.47 -16.61
C THR A 23 9.57 -26.00 -16.38
N GLU A 24 9.55 -25.21 -17.46
CA GLU A 24 9.07 -23.84 -17.40
C GLU A 24 7.56 -23.83 -17.25
N VAL A 25 7.04 -22.93 -16.42
CA VAL A 25 5.59 -22.73 -16.30
C VAL A 25 5.15 -21.94 -17.53
N PRO A 26 4.33 -22.50 -18.44
CA PRO A 26 3.87 -21.76 -19.60
C PRO A 26 2.97 -20.61 -19.13
N LEU A 27 3.26 -19.42 -19.64
CA LEU A 27 2.41 -18.25 -19.45
C LEU A 27 1.48 -18.13 -20.65
N VAL A 28 0.18 -18.01 -20.40
CA VAL A 28 -0.77 -17.71 -21.48
C VAL A 28 -0.51 -16.30 -21.97
N GLU A 29 -0.04 -16.19 -23.20
CA GLU A 29 0.20 -14.94 -23.91
C GLU A 29 -0.64 -14.91 -25.19
N GLY A 30 -1.35 -13.82 -25.46
CA GLY A 30 -2.19 -13.72 -26.66
C GLY A 30 -3.27 -12.65 -26.64
N LYS A 31 -3.93 -12.51 -27.81
CA LYS A 31 -5.07 -11.64 -28.18
C LYS A 31 -5.72 -10.83 -27.04
N GLY A 32 -5.07 -9.72 -26.64
CA GLY A 32 -5.66 -8.73 -25.73
C GLY A 32 -5.70 -9.10 -24.24
N LEU A 33 -4.98 -10.15 -23.83
CA LEU A 33 -4.70 -10.44 -22.41
C LEU A 33 -3.73 -9.39 -21.87
N ALA A 34 -4.14 -8.63 -20.86
CA ALA A 34 -3.30 -7.58 -20.28
C ALA A 34 -3.67 -7.27 -18.83
N LYS A 35 -2.69 -6.75 -18.07
CA LYS A 35 -2.92 -6.09 -16.77
C LYS A 35 -3.19 -4.61 -16.96
N GLY A 36 -4.30 -4.28 -17.61
CA GLY A 36 -4.70 -2.90 -17.88
C GLY A 36 -5.32 -2.20 -16.66
N PRO A 37 -5.54 -0.88 -16.71
CA PRO A 37 -6.17 -0.12 -15.62
C PRO A 37 -7.52 -0.68 -15.16
N LEU A 38 -8.33 -1.22 -16.07
CA LEU A 38 -9.62 -1.84 -15.74
C LEU A 38 -9.46 -3.04 -14.82
N LEU A 39 -8.39 -3.82 -14.94
CA LEU A 39 -8.14 -4.94 -14.04
C LEU A 39 -7.94 -4.45 -12.59
N PHE A 40 -7.25 -3.31 -12.43
CA PHE A 40 -7.05 -2.71 -11.11
C PHE A 40 -8.30 -2.02 -10.57
N ILE A 41 -9.20 -1.52 -11.44
CA ILE A 41 -10.54 -1.09 -11.02
C ILE A 41 -11.35 -2.29 -10.52
N ASN A 42 -11.29 -3.41 -11.24
CA ASN A 42 -11.93 -4.65 -10.81
C ASN A 42 -11.40 -5.14 -9.46
N LEU A 43 -10.07 -5.13 -9.29
CA LEU A 43 -9.41 -5.41 -8.01
C LEU A 43 -9.89 -4.45 -6.91
N GLY A 44 -10.02 -3.17 -7.26
CA GLY A 44 -10.51 -2.12 -6.37
C GLY A 44 -11.94 -2.33 -5.91
N LEU A 45 -12.79 -2.98 -6.72
CA LEU A 45 -14.18 -3.33 -6.41
C LEU A 45 -14.33 -4.59 -5.56
N THR A 46 -13.25 -5.35 -5.32
CA THR A 46 -13.27 -6.40 -4.29
C THR A 46 -13.54 -5.76 -2.93
N PHE A 47 -14.18 -6.49 -2.00
CA PHE A 47 -14.70 -5.88 -0.77
C PHE A 47 -13.64 -5.10 0.03
N ILE A 48 -12.40 -5.61 0.09
CA ILE A 48 -11.26 -4.97 0.77
C ILE A 48 -10.35 -4.18 -0.18
N GLY A 49 -10.63 -4.16 -1.49
CA GLY A 49 -9.92 -3.36 -2.49
C GLY A 49 -8.56 -3.88 -2.96
N HIS A 50 -8.13 -5.05 -2.49
CA HIS A 50 -6.87 -5.70 -2.89
C HIS A 50 -6.95 -7.23 -2.85
N ASN A 51 -8.16 -7.82 -2.82
CA ASN A 51 -8.32 -9.26 -2.79
C ASN A 51 -8.08 -9.85 -4.19
N GLN A 52 -6.84 -10.25 -4.45
CA GLN A 52 -6.42 -10.79 -5.74
C GLN A 52 -7.02 -12.17 -6.02
N GLU A 53 -7.29 -12.96 -4.98
CA GLU A 53 -7.92 -14.29 -5.10
C GLU A 53 -9.38 -14.15 -5.53
N ASP A 54 -10.17 -13.33 -4.84
CA ASP A 54 -11.56 -13.01 -5.22
C ASP A 54 -11.64 -12.42 -6.64
N MET A 55 -10.74 -11.49 -6.98
CA MET A 55 -10.68 -10.94 -8.34
C MET A 55 -10.41 -12.03 -9.38
N LYS A 56 -9.47 -12.96 -9.10
CA LYS A 56 -9.12 -14.05 -10.01
C LYS A 56 -10.29 -15.01 -10.17
N GLU A 57 -10.90 -15.46 -9.07
CA GLU A 57 -12.08 -16.34 -9.08
C GLU A 57 -13.23 -15.75 -9.90
N GLY A 58 -13.53 -14.46 -9.67
CA GLY A 58 -14.55 -13.73 -10.43
C GLY A 58 -14.24 -13.56 -11.92
N LEU A 59 -12.97 -13.63 -12.34
CA LEU A 59 -12.60 -13.58 -13.76
C LEU A 59 -12.59 -14.96 -14.42
N LEU A 60 -12.25 -16.02 -13.66
CA LEU A 60 -12.22 -17.40 -14.13
C LEU A 60 -13.60 -17.94 -14.53
N GLN A 61 -14.69 -17.37 -14.02
CA GLN A 61 -16.05 -17.72 -14.44
C GLN A 61 -16.34 -17.44 -15.92
N TYR A 62 -15.56 -16.56 -16.57
CA TYR A 62 -15.66 -16.26 -18.00
C TYR A 62 -14.71 -17.11 -18.86
N ILE A 63 -13.96 -18.02 -18.23
CA ILE A 63 -13.03 -18.93 -18.86
C ILE A 63 -13.61 -20.34 -18.80
N ASP A 64 -13.46 -21.07 -19.90
CA ASP A 64 -13.79 -22.49 -20.00
C ASP A 64 -13.12 -23.27 -18.86
N PRO A 65 -13.85 -24.11 -18.09
CA PRO A 65 -13.30 -24.93 -17.01
C PRO A 65 -11.99 -25.63 -17.36
N ASP A 66 -11.85 -26.16 -18.57
CA ASP A 66 -10.68 -26.94 -18.98
C ASP A 66 -9.41 -26.08 -19.16
N ASN A 67 -9.57 -24.75 -19.30
CA ASN A 67 -8.47 -23.81 -19.55
C ASN A 67 -8.15 -22.90 -18.34
N ARG A 68 -8.80 -23.10 -17.18
CA ARG A 68 -8.66 -22.20 -16.02
C ARG A 68 -7.28 -22.25 -15.38
N ASP A 69 -6.66 -23.42 -15.37
CA ASP A 69 -5.36 -23.65 -14.75
C ASP A 69 -4.23 -22.91 -15.48
N ASP A 70 -4.43 -22.64 -16.77
CA ASP A 70 -3.49 -21.90 -17.60
C ASP A 70 -3.41 -20.41 -17.20
N TYR A 71 -4.44 -19.86 -16.54
CA TYR A 71 -4.49 -18.47 -16.08
C TYR A 71 -3.73 -18.26 -14.75
N ASN A 72 -2.42 -18.56 -14.77
CA ASN A 72 -1.52 -18.46 -13.62
C ASN A 72 -0.86 -17.07 -13.45
N ASN A 73 -0.91 -16.22 -14.48
CA ASN A 73 -0.18 -14.95 -14.54
C ASN A 73 -1.03 -13.72 -14.19
N GLY A 74 -2.35 -13.88 -14.02
CA GLY A 74 -3.30 -12.81 -13.72
C GLY A 74 -3.57 -11.87 -14.89
N MET A 75 -3.35 -12.31 -16.13
CA MET A 75 -3.74 -11.57 -17.33
C MET A 75 -5.10 -12.08 -17.83
N PHE A 76 -6.01 -11.15 -18.11
CA PHE A 76 -7.35 -11.48 -18.59
C PHE A 76 -7.72 -10.61 -19.78
N ALA A 77 -8.61 -11.11 -20.64
CA ALA A 77 -9.11 -10.35 -21.77
C ALA A 77 -9.93 -9.16 -21.26
N THR A 78 -9.70 -7.97 -21.83
CA THR A 78 -10.38 -6.74 -21.41
C THR A 78 -11.91 -6.88 -21.37
N GLU A 79 -12.49 -7.65 -22.31
CA GLU A 79 -13.92 -7.92 -22.34
C GLU A 79 -14.44 -8.66 -21.10
N ASN A 80 -13.68 -9.63 -20.57
CA ASN A 80 -14.04 -10.39 -19.38
C ASN A 80 -13.89 -9.53 -18.14
N VAL A 81 -12.86 -8.68 -18.09
CA VAL A 81 -12.70 -7.68 -17.02
C VAL A 81 -13.87 -6.70 -16.98
N VAL A 82 -14.33 -6.21 -18.14
CA VAL A 82 -15.50 -5.31 -18.21
C VAL A 82 -16.79 -6.03 -17.77
N LYS A 83 -17.00 -7.28 -18.18
CA LYS A 83 -18.14 -8.10 -17.73
C LYS A 83 -18.13 -8.26 -16.21
N GLU A 84 -16.97 -8.52 -15.63
CA GLU A 84 -16.80 -8.71 -14.20
C GLU A 84 -17.07 -7.43 -13.39
N ILE A 85 -16.52 -6.29 -13.82
CA ILE A 85 -16.80 -4.99 -13.20
C ILE A 85 -18.31 -4.72 -13.20
N LYS A 86 -18.98 -4.96 -14.32
CA LYS A 86 -20.44 -4.77 -14.44
C LYS A 86 -21.20 -5.71 -13.50
N ARG A 87 -20.75 -6.96 -13.33
CA ARG A 87 -21.35 -7.92 -12.38
C ARG A 87 -21.20 -7.42 -10.95
N ARG A 88 -19.99 -7.08 -10.50
CA ARG A 88 -19.72 -6.59 -9.14
C ARG A 88 -20.52 -5.33 -8.81
N LEU A 89 -20.58 -4.37 -9.73
CA LEU A 89 -21.37 -3.15 -9.55
C LEU A 89 -22.87 -3.43 -9.42
N LYS A 90 -23.40 -4.48 -10.06
CA LYS A 90 -24.81 -4.90 -9.92
C LYS A 90 -25.09 -5.62 -8.60
N GLU A 91 -24.10 -6.31 -8.05
CA GLU A 91 -24.22 -7.01 -6.76
C GLU A 91 -24.21 -6.04 -5.57
N TYR A 92 -23.55 -4.89 -5.73
CA TYR A 92 -23.62 -3.82 -4.75
C TYR A 92 -24.99 -3.15 -4.73
N THR A 93 -25.64 -3.18 -3.57
CA THR A 93 -26.68 -2.22 -3.20
C THR A 93 -26.05 -0.89 -2.77
N PRO A 94 -26.79 0.24 -2.76
CA PRO A 94 -26.24 1.51 -2.29
C PRO A 94 -25.61 1.44 -0.89
N LEU A 95 -26.23 0.69 0.04
CA LEU A 95 -25.71 0.51 1.40
C LEU A 95 -24.45 -0.33 1.44
N THR A 96 -24.43 -1.46 0.73
CA THR A 96 -23.23 -2.34 0.70
C THR A 96 -22.08 -1.69 -0.04
N PHE A 97 -22.36 -0.87 -1.07
CA PHE A 97 -21.36 -0.07 -1.75
C PHE A 97 -20.74 0.97 -0.81
N LEU A 98 -21.56 1.73 -0.08
CA LEU A 98 -21.06 2.69 0.93
C LEU A 98 -20.23 2.00 2.01
N TYR A 99 -20.67 0.82 2.46
CA TYR A 99 -19.92 0.04 3.44
C TYR A 99 -18.58 -0.45 2.88
N HIS A 100 -18.56 -0.96 1.65
CA HIS A 100 -17.33 -1.30 0.93
C HIS A 100 -16.40 -0.09 0.84
N LEU A 101 -16.92 1.08 0.46
CA LEU A 101 -16.11 2.28 0.34
C LEU A 101 -15.47 2.67 1.68
N TYR A 102 -16.29 2.69 2.74
CA TYR A 102 -15.84 3.01 4.10
C TYR A 102 -14.82 2.01 4.63
N TYR A 103 -15.09 0.71 4.49
CA TYR A 103 -14.21 -0.35 5.01
C TYR A 103 -12.88 -0.40 4.25
N LYS A 104 -12.92 -0.28 2.92
CA LYS A 104 -11.71 -0.16 2.10
C LYS A 104 -10.91 1.09 2.49
N GLN A 105 -11.56 2.23 2.66
CA GLN A 105 -10.87 3.46 3.05
C GLN A 105 -10.25 3.32 4.44
N SER A 106 -10.94 2.71 5.41
CA SER A 106 -10.42 2.51 6.76
C SER A 106 -9.15 1.65 6.74
N LEU A 107 -9.16 0.52 6.02
CA LEU A 107 -7.96 -0.32 5.82
C LEU A 107 -6.85 0.44 5.10
N THR A 108 -7.19 1.34 4.17
CA THR A 108 -6.20 2.16 3.47
C THR A 108 -5.48 3.12 4.41
N VAL A 109 -6.10 3.61 5.49
CA VAL A 109 -5.53 4.66 6.35
C VAL A 109 -5.27 4.25 7.80
N ALA A 110 -5.65 3.04 8.22
CA ALA A 110 -5.62 2.64 9.63
C ALA A 110 -4.22 2.41 10.19
N GLU A 111 -3.30 1.81 9.41
CA GLU A 111 -2.04 1.29 9.94
C GLU A 111 -0.87 2.28 9.84
N GLY A 112 -0.41 2.80 10.97
CA GLY A 112 0.74 3.71 11.04
C GLY A 112 2.08 3.07 10.69
N ASN A 113 2.15 1.73 10.64
CA ASN A 113 3.31 1.00 10.14
C ASN A 113 3.35 0.91 8.59
N LEU A 114 2.34 1.47 7.91
CA LEU A 114 2.16 1.49 6.46
C LEU A 114 2.17 0.07 5.84
N GLY A 115 1.77 -0.97 6.58
CA GLY A 115 1.62 -2.33 6.05
C GLY A 115 2.88 -2.96 5.46
N TRP A 116 4.07 -2.48 5.83
CA TRP A 116 5.34 -3.07 5.38
C TRP A 116 5.75 -4.22 6.31
N LEU A 117 5.80 -5.43 5.75
CA LEU A 117 6.09 -6.67 6.46
C LEU A 117 7.53 -7.09 6.20
N TYR A 118 8.50 -6.48 6.88
CA TYR A 118 9.85 -7.04 6.93
C TYR A 118 9.82 -8.23 7.90
N ARG A 119 9.70 -9.43 7.34
CA ARG A 119 9.79 -10.65 8.13
C ARG A 119 11.24 -10.97 8.43
N SER A 120 11.45 -11.78 9.45
CA SER A 120 12.74 -12.42 9.67
C SER A 120 13.19 -13.14 8.39
N VAL A 121 14.50 -13.18 8.17
CA VAL A 121 15.11 -13.77 6.95
C VAL A 121 14.65 -15.20 6.69
N GLU A 122 14.33 -15.94 7.76
CA GLU A 122 13.83 -17.33 7.72
C GLU A 122 12.38 -17.44 7.20
N ASN A 123 11.58 -16.37 7.35
CA ASN A 123 10.14 -16.35 7.06
C ASN A 123 9.79 -15.50 5.83
N GLU A 124 10.78 -14.91 5.16
CA GLU A 124 10.57 -14.05 4.00
C GLU A 124 10.42 -14.92 2.73
N LYS A 125 9.29 -14.77 2.02
CA LYS A 125 9.01 -15.53 0.78
C LYS A 125 10.04 -15.25 -0.33
N THR A 126 10.60 -14.04 -0.31
CA THR A 126 11.71 -13.60 -1.15
C THR A 126 12.73 -12.98 -0.21
N PRO A 127 13.88 -13.63 0.06
CA PRO A 127 14.89 -13.07 0.94
C PRO A 127 15.47 -11.82 0.27
N TYR A 128 14.96 -10.63 0.59
CA TYR A 128 15.62 -9.38 0.23
C TYR A 128 16.69 -9.11 1.29
N ILE A 129 17.60 -10.06 1.40
CA ILE A 129 18.73 -10.00 2.31
C ILE A 129 19.63 -8.89 1.79
N SER A 130 19.73 -7.80 2.55
CA SER A 130 20.74 -6.77 2.29
C SER A 130 22.09 -7.46 2.04
N PRO A 131 22.86 -7.08 1.00
CA PRO A 131 24.18 -7.67 0.74
C PRO A 131 25.10 -7.61 1.96
N LEU A 132 24.86 -6.65 2.87
CA LEU A 132 25.58 -6.46 4.12
C LEU A 132 25.20 -7.46 5.22
N TYR A 133 24.11 -8.21 5.08
CA TYR A 133 23.64 -9.15 6.11
C TYR A 133 24.67 -10.23 6.40
N GLN A 134 25.31 -10.81 5.37
CA GLN A 134 26.34 -11.82 5.56
C GLN A 134 27.53 -11.29 6.39
N ALA A 135 27.87 -10.01 6.24
CA ALA A 135 28.94 -9.34 6.99
C ALA A 135 28.51 -8.83 8.37
N THR A 136 27.20 -8.69 8.62
CA THR A 136 26.66 -8.06 9.84
C THR A 136 25.78 -9.00 10.66
N LYS A 137 25.68 -10.27 10.28
CA LYS A 137 24.83 -11.26 10.95
C LYS A 137 25.18 -11.43 12.43
N ASP A 138 26.48 -11.42 12.75
CA ASP A 138 26.99 -11.66 14.11
C ASP A 138 27.19 -10.36 14.93
N ASN A 139 26.94 -9.19 14.32
CA ASN A 139 27.08 -7.91 15.01
C ASN A 139 25.83 -7.60 15.85
N VAL A 140 26.00 -7.46 17.16
CA VAL A 140 24.95 -7.20 18.15
C VAL A 140 24.15 -5.91 17.83
N PHE A 141 24.82 -4.84 17.40
CA PHE A 141 24.15 -3.59 17.02
C PHE A 141 23.32 -3.76 15.74
N ALA A 142 23.87 -4.47 14.74
CA ALA A 142 23.14 -4.75 13.50
C ALA A 142 21.95 -5.67 13.75
N GLN A 143 22.08 -6.65 14.65
CA GLN A 143 20.97 -7.48 15.12
C GLN A 143 19.90 -6.63 15.80
N PHE A 144 20.27 -5.75 16.72
CA PHE A 144 19.32 -4.83 17.37
C PHE A 144 18.57 -3.95 16.36
N VAL A 145 19.26 -3.34 15.40
CA VAL A 145 18.63 -2.50 14.38
C VAL A 145 17.66 -3.32 13.53
N ARG A 146 18.04 -4.52 13.10
CA ARG A 146 17.14 -5.42 12.35
C ARG A 146 15.94 -5.82 13.18
N ASP A 147 16.15 -6.20 14.43
CA ASP A 147 15.10 -6.73 15.31
C ASP A 147 14.11 -5.67 15.76
N PHE A 148 14.57 -4.44 15.96
CA PHE A 148 13.73 -3.36 16.42
C PHE A 148 13.03 -2.64 15.26
N PHE A 149 13.74 -2.34 14.17
CA PHE A 149 13.20 -1.51 13.08
C PHE A 149 12.57 -2.30 11.93
N LEU A 150 13.08 -3.51 11.65
CA LEU A 150 12.71 -4.28 10.46
C LEU A 150 11.81 -5.47 10.83
N ASN A 151 12.27 -6.39 11.67
CA ASN A 151 11.63 -7.68 11.92
C ASN A 151 10.25 -7.54 12.60
N THR A 152 9.17 -7.63 11.82
CA THR A 152 7.79 -7.58 12.31
C THR A 152 7.39 -8.80 13.13
N ASP A 153 8.13 -9.90 13.01
CA ASP A 153 7.82 -11.19 13.64
C ASP A 153 8.28 -11.28 15.11
N LYS A 154 9.12 -10.34 15.58
CA LYS A 154 9.62 -10.34 16.95
C LYS A 154 8.66 -9.62 17.88
N GLY A 155 8.45 -10.16 19.08
CA GLY A 155 7.57 -9.55 20.10
C GLY A 155 7.97 -8.11 20.48
N SER A 156 9.26 -7.75 20.34
CA SER A 156 9.77 -6.39 20.56
C SER A 156 9.25 -5.36 19.54
N TYR A 157 8.85 -5.80 18.35
CA TYR A 157 8.33 -4.90 17.30
C TYR A 157 7.04 -4.20 17.70
N VAL A 158 6.27 -4.77 18.64
CA VAL A 158 5.02 -4.18 19.14
C VAL A 158 5.25 -2.75 19.64
N TYR A 159 6.31 -2.50 20.40
CA TYR A 159 6.61 -1.16 20.92
C TYR A 159 6.92 -0.15 19.80
N TYR A 160 7.69 -0.59 18.80
CA TYR A 160 7.99 0.26 17.65
C TYR A 160 6.76 0.51 16.78
N SER A 161 5.91 -0.51 16.59
CA SER A 161 4.63 -0.37 15.90
C SER A 161 3.68 0.59 16.63
N LEU A 162 3.65 0.56 17.97
CA LEU A 162 2.87 1.52 18.77
C LEU A 162 3.40 2.94 18.61
N LEU A 163 4.72 3.13 18.60
CA LEU A 163 5.34 4.43 18.35
C LEU A 163 4.96 4.96 16.95
N LYS A 164 5.06 4.13 15.90
CA LYS A 164 4.63 4.48 14.54
C LYS A 164 3.14 4.84 14.51
N GLN A 165 2.30 4.07 15.19
CA GLN A 165 0.87 4.35 15.29
C GLN A 165 0.59 5.69 15.97
N ALA A 166 1.32 6.01 17.05
CA ALA A 166 1.19 7.30 17.73
C ALA A 166 1.57 8.47 16.81
N VAL A 167 2.70 8.35 16.10
CA VAL A 167 3.12 9.35 15.10
C VAL A 167 2.07 9.48 13.99
N TRP A 168 1.53 8.37 13.51
CA TRP A 168 0.47 8.35 12.51
C TRP A 168 -0.82 9.05 12.97
N ILE A 169 -1.25 8.81 14.22
CA ILE A 169 -2.41 9.48 14.81
C ILE A 169 -2.17 11.00 14.89
N VAL A 170 -0.99 11.44 15.36
CA VAL A 170 -0.63 12.86 15.39
C VAL A 170 -0.66 13.45 13.98
N MET A 171 -0.14 12.72 12.98
CA MET A 171 -0.16 13.18 11.61
C MET A 171 -1.59 13.30 11.06
N ALA A 172 -2.44 12.32 11.32
CA ALA A 172 -3.85 12.32 10.94
C ALA A 172 -4.62 13.49 11.57
N LEU A 173 -4.36 13.81 12.85
CA LEU A 173 -4.92 14.98 13.51
C LEU A 173 -4.50 16.28 12.81
N GLY A 174 -3.22 16.40 12.43
CA GLY A 174 -2.73 17.52 11.63
C GLY A 174 -3.46 17.67 10.29
N LEU A 175 -3.68 16.58 9.58
CA LEU A 175 -4.46 16.60 8.34
C LEU A 175 -5.89 17.10 8.57
N VAL A 176 -6.57 16.58 9.60
CA VAL A 176 -7.92 17.03 9.97
C VAL A 176 -7.93 18.53 10.26
N PHE A 177 -6.97 19.05 11.02
CA PHE A 177 -6.86 20.49 11.29
C PHE A 177 -6.52 21.34 10.06
N SER A 178 -5.79 20.78 9.09
CA SER A 178 -5.56 21.43 7.82
C SER A 178 -6.86 21.60 7.03
N LEU A 179 -7.73 20.59 7.03
CA LEU A 179 -8.98 20.56 6.28
C LEU A 179 -10.17 21.21 7.01
N TRP A 180 -10.11 21.36 8.34
CA TRP A 180 -11.23 21.84 9.16
C TRP A 180 -11.76 23.22 8.75
N LYS A 181 -10.88 24.10 8.26
CA LYS A 181 -11.25 25.46 7.85
C LYS A 181 -10.65 25.77 6.50
N TYR A 182 -11.49 26.20 5.57
CA TYR A 182 -11.07 26.71 4.28
C TYR A 182 -10.12 27.91 4.44
N ARG A 183 -9.03 27.89 3.68
CA ARG A 183 -8.04 28.98 3.63
C ARG A 183 -7.85 29.42 2.17
N PRO A 184 -7.86 30.73 1.88
CA PRO A 184 -7.57 31.23 0.54
C PRO A 184 -6.05 31.22 0.30
N ASN A 185 -5.45 30.03 0.27
CA ASN A 185 -4.04 29.83 -0.06
C ASN A 185 -3.96 28.74 -1.12
N ASP A 186 -3.67 29.15 -2.35
CA ASP A 186 -3.71 28.26 -3.52
C ASP A 186 -2.68 27.14 -3.44
N HIS A 187 -1.51 27.38 -2.86
CA HIS A 187 -0.50 26.34 -2.66
C HIS A 187 -0.96 25.26 -1.67
N LEU A 188 -1.61 25.66 -0.57
CA LEU A 188 -2.19 24.70 0.38
C LEU A 188 -3.38 23.95 -0.21
N ASN A 189 -4.24 24.64 -0.95
CA ASN A 189 -5.38 24.03 -1.62
C ASN A 189 -4.93 23.03 -2.69
N PHE A 190 -3.85 23.33 -3.41
CA PHE A 190 -3.23 22.39 -4.35
C PHE A 190 -2.73 21.12 -3.66
N LEU A 191 -2.05 21.24 -2.51
CA LEU A 191 -1.61 20.08 -1.72
C LEU A 191 -2.80 19.26 -1.20
N ILE A 192 -3.86 19.93 -0.73
CA ILE A 192 -5.10 19.26 -0.31
C ILE A 192 -5.71 18.48 -1.46
N LEU A 193 -5.77 19.07 -2.66
CA LEU A 193 -6.30 18.44 -3.86
C LEU A 193 -5.42 17.25 -4.29
N ALA A 194 -4.10 17.35 -4.16
CA ALA A 194 -3.18 16.25 -4.46
C ALA A 194 -3.38 15.05 -3.51
N VAL A 195 -3.50 15.30 -2.20
CA VAL A 195 -3.80 14.23 -1.23
C VAL A 195 -5.19 13.64 -1.46
N PHE A 196 -6.20 14.48 -1.70
CA PHE A 196 -7.55 14.02 -2.01
C PHE A 196 -7.60 13.18 -3.28
N GLY A 197 -6.98 13.64 -4.36
CA GLY A 197 -6.90 12.91 -5.63
C GLY A 197 -6.15 11.58 -5.46
N GLY A 198 -5.11 11.57 -4.63
CA GLY A 198 -4.39 10.35 -4.29
C GLY A 198 -5.24 9.33 -3.53
N LEU A 199 -5.97 9.77 -2.51
CA LEU A 199 -6.91 8.90 -1.78
C LEU A 199 -8.04 8.40 -2.69
N LEU A 200 -8.59 9.28 -3.54
CA LEU A 200 -9.61 8.90 -4.52
C LEU A 200 -9.09 7.87 -5.52
N PHE A 201 -7.84 8.03 -5.98
CA PHE A 201 -7.18 7.06 -6.84
C PHE A 201 -7.10 5.68 -6.17
N LEU A 202 -6.66 5.61 -4.91
CA LEU A 202 -6.64 4.34 -4.15
C LEU A 202 -8.03 3.77 -3.91
N GLN A 203 -9.04 4.64 -3.78
CA GLN A 203 -10.42 4.22 -3.63
C GLN A 203 -10.99 3.59 -4.91
N ILE A 204 -10.58 4.06 -6.08
CA ILE A 204 -11.02 3.52 -7.39
C ILE A 204 -10.24 2.24 -7.75
N PHE A 205 -8.93 2.25 -7.56
CA PHE A 205 -8.02 1.16 -7.95
C PHE A 205 -7.69 0.27 -6.75
N GLU A 206 -6.47 -0.27 -6.70
CA GLU A 206 -6.00 -1.10 -5.61
C GLU A 206 -5.76 -0.26 -4.35
N GLY A 207 -6.58 -0.52 -3.34
CA GLY A 207 -6.56 0.15 -2.03
C GLY A 207 -6.64 -0.87 -0.90
N GLY A 208 -7.03 -0.42 0.29
CA GLY A 208 -7.22 -1.29 1.45
C GLY A 208 -5.94 -1.85 2.07
N LYS A 209 -4.78 -1.33 1.67
CA LYS A 209 -3.51 -1.49 2.41
C LYS A 209 -2.86 -0.13 2.56
N THR A 210 -2.34 0.14 3.75
CA THR A 210 -1.76 1.45 4.07
C THR A 210 -0.43 1.72 3.35
N ARG A 211 0.26 0.70 2.82
CA ARG A 211 1.51 0.84 2.05
C ARG A 211 1.38 1.73 0.82
N TYR A 212 0.20 1.78 0.21
CA TYR A 212 -0.01 2.62 -0.97
C TYR A 212 -0.01 4.12 -0.64
N LEU A 213 -0.16 4.50 0.65
CA LEU A 213 -0.05 5.91 1.06
C LEU A 213 1.39 6.44 1.05
N ILE A 214 2.41 5.58 0.95
CA ILE A 214 3.82 6.00 0.95
C ILE A 214 4.07 7.02 -0.17
N GLN A 215 3.44 6.86 -1.33
CA GLN A 215 3.59 7.76 -2.47
C GLN A 215 3.02 9.17 -2.23
N PHE A 216 2.15 9.34 -1.24
CA PHE A 216 1.54 10.62 -0.84
C PHE A 216 2.08 11.14 0.49
N LEU A 217 3.02 10.42 1.11
CA LEU A 217 3.53 10.75 2.44
C LEU A 217 4.19 12.14 2.50
N PRO A 218 4.98 12.60 1.52
CA PRO A 218 5.54 13.96 1.54
C PRO A 218 4.46 15.04 1.63
N GLN A 219 3.39 14.92 0.84
CA GLN A 219 2.27 15.87 0.82
C GLN A 219 1.46 15.79 2.12
N ILE A 220 1.22 14.58 2.62
CA ILE A 220 0.55 14.33 3.91
C ILE A 220 1.32 14.97 5.07
N LEU A 221 2.64 14.79 5.11
CA LEU A 221 3.52 15.35 6.13
C LEU A 221 3.46 16.87 6.17
N ILE A 222 3.56 17.52 5.00
CA ILE A 222 3.50 18.98 4.89
C ILE A 222 2.15 19.51 5.37
N LEU A 223 1.04 18.94 4.88
CA LEU A 223 -0.30 19.35 5.28
C LEU A 223 -0.54 19.12 6.78
N SER A 224 -0.06 17.99 7.30
CA SER A 224 -0.16 17.68 8.72
C SER A 224 0.59 18.69 9.58
N ALA A 225 1.83 19.02 9.22
CA ALA A 225 2.64 20.02 9.92
C ALA A 225 1.98 21.41 9.88
N VAL A 226 1.43 21.82 8.73
CA VAL A 226 0.69 23.07 8.58
C VAL A 226 -0.55 23.09 9.48
N GLY A 227 -1.32 22.00 9.51
CA GLY A 227 -2.50 21.88 10.36
C GLY A 227 -2.16 21.95 11.84
N LEU A 228 -1.12 21.24 12.29
CA LEU A 228 -0.68 21.23 13.69
C LEU A 228 -0.09 22.57 14.15
N THR A 229 0.61 23.30 13.28
CA THR A 229 1.25 24.58 13.66
C THR A 229 0.27 25.74 13.65
N GLN A 230 -0.65 25.79 12.67
CA GLN A 230 -1.50 26.97 12.48
C GLN A 230 -2.82 26.90 13.25
N TYR A 231 -3.32 25.70 13.60
CA TYR A 231 -4.59 25.55 14.33
C TYR A 231 -4.53 26.04 15.80
N PRO A 232 -3.48 25.72 16.59
CA PRO A 232 -3.34 26.26 17.94
C PRO A 232 -3.24 27.79 17.96
N GLN A 233 -2.59 28.40 16.96
CA GLN A 233 -2.49 29.87 16.82
C GLN A 233 -3.84 30.51 16.54
N ALA A 234 -4.68 29.87 15.71
CA ALA A 234 -6.03 30.33 15.42
C ALA A 234 -6.94 30.27 16.66
N LEU A 235 -6.87 29.18 17.45
CA LEU A 235 -7.59 29.06 18.72
C LEU A 235 -7.13 30.09 19.76
N GLY A 236 -5.82 30.33 19.86
CA GLY A 236 -5.25 31.36 20.74
C GLY A 236 -5.75 32.77 20.40
N LYS A 237 -5.73 33.15 19.12
CA LYS A 237 -6.29 34.43 18.66
C LYS A 237 -7.79 34.54 18.90
N PHE A 238 -8.55 33.46 18.68
CA PHE A 238 -10.01 33.47 18.89
C PHE A 238 -10.36 33.61 20.38
N ARG A 239 -9.64 32.90 21.27
CA ARG A 239 -9.83 32.99 22.72
C ARG A 239 -9.43 34.36 23.26
N PHE A 240 -8.34 34.94 22.74
CA PHE A 240 -7.90 36.29 23.09
C PHE A 240 -8.93 37.35 22.67
N TRP A 241 -9.46 37.27 21.44
CA TRP A 241 -10.47 38.22 20.95
C TRP A 241 -11.82 38.08 21.66
N SER A 242 -12.25 36.85 21.97
CA SER A 242 -13.44 36.60 22.77
C SER A 242 -13.30 37.12 24.21
N GLY A 243 -12.09 37.07 24.78
CA GLY A 243 -11.81 37.65 26.10
C GLY A 243 -11.90 39.17 26.09
N LYS A 244 -11.33 39.80 25.06
CA LYS A 244 -11.37 41.27 24.89
C LYS A 244 -12.79 41.80 24.68
N LYS A 245 -13.60 41.13 23.86
CA LYS A 245 -15.03 41.47 23.65
C LYS A 245 -15.93 41.28 24.88
N ARG A 246 -15.51 40.47 25.86
CA ARG A 246 -16.21 40.34 27.16
C ARG A 246 -15.82 41.47 28.09
N SER A 247 -14.53 41.83 28.13
CA SER A 247 -14.03 42.97 28.90
C SER A 247 -14.63 44.31 28.46
N GLU A 248 -14.81 44.52 27.16
CA GLU A 248 -15.40 45.76 26.60
C GLU A 248 -16.92 45.87 26.78
N ARG A 249 -17.62 44.78 27.18
CA ARG A 249 -19.08 44.79 27.46
C ARG A 249 -19.41 44.85 28.96
N SER A 250 -18.41 44.82 29.82
CA SER A 250 -18.58 44.92 31.28
C SER A 250 -18.21 46.29 31.84
N CYS A 251 -18.05 47.29 30.96
CA CYS A 251 -18.02 48.72 31.30
C CYS A 251 -19.29 49.41 30.79
#